data_AF-A0A2V9TRU7-F1
#
_entry.id   AF-A0A2V9TRU7-F1
#
_cell.length_a   1.000
_cell.length_b   1.000
_cell.length_c   1.000
_cell.angle_alpha   90.00
_cell.angle_beta   90.00
_cell.angle_gamma   90.00
#
_symmetry.space_group_name_H-M   'P 1'
#
loop_
_entity.id
_entity.type
_entity.pdbx_description
1 polymer ?
#
loop_
_entity_poly.entity_id
_entity_poly.type
_entity_poly.pdbx_seq_one_letter_code
_entity_poly.pdbx_strand_id
1 'polypeptide(L)'
;PRNLYERVEVIYPVKDALLRERVKNEIIEAYLADNLKARVLQKDGSYIRAWQAQGKRKPPTGTAAFNAQEFLIAVAEGKQPLEAIPPEPPKRVRRPALLERER
;
A
#
# COMPACT_ATOMS: atom_id res chain seq x y z
N PRO A 1 -23.63 0.28 -12.81
CA PRO A 1 -22.64 -0.52 -12.06
C PRO A 1 -23.37 -1.34 -10.97
N ARG A 2 -23.15 -2.66 -10.96
CA ARG A 2 -23.97 -3.64 -10.22
C ARG A 2 -24.02 -3.42 -8.71
N ASN A 3 -22.89 -3.21 -8.04
CA ASN A 3 -22.86 -3.07 -6.57
C ASN A 3 -23.52 -1.78 -6.06
N LEU A 4 -23.66 -0.75 -6.90
CA LEU A 4 -24.23 0.54 -6.50
C LEU A 4 -25.75 0.64 -6.74
N TYR A 5 -26.28 -0.06 -7.73
CA TYR A 5 -27.67 0.09 -8.17
C TYR A 5 -28.50 -1.20 -8.15
N GLU A 6 -27.84 -2.36 -8.21
CA GLU A 6 -28.50 -3.67 -8.39
C GLU A 6 -28.33 -4.58 -7.16
N ARG A 7 -27.59 -4.15 -6.13
CA ARG A 7 -27.36 -4.88 -4.89
C ARG A 7 -27.71 -4.03 -3.67
N VAL A 8 -28.16 -4.69 -2.61
CA VAL A 8 -28.29 -4.08 -1.28
C VAL A 8 -26.95 -4.27 -0.57
N GLU A 9 -26.20 -3.18 -0.39
CA GLU A 9 -24.90 -3.15 0.28
C GLU A 9 -25.00 -2.30 1.56
N VAL A 10 -24.14 -2.55 2.55
CA VAL A 10 -24.11 -1.79 3.82
C VAL A 10 -22.71 -1.22 4.04
N ILE A 11 -22.65 0.08 4.32
CA ILE A 11 -21.45 0.76 4.80
C ILE A 11 -21.69 1.14 6.26
N TYR A 12 -20.75 0.81 7.13
CA TYR A 12 -20.86 1.08 8.56
C TYR A 12 -19.66 1.88 9.07
N PRO A 13 -19.87 2.98 9.83
CA PRO A 13 -18.80 3.77 10.38
C PRO A 13 -18.12 3.08 11.58
N VAL A 14 -16.79 3.00 11.57
CA VAL A 14 -16.01 2.60 12.73
C VAL A 14 -15.86 3.78 13.68
N LYS A 15 -16.73 3.84 14.70
CA LYS A 15 -16.82 4.97 15.67
C LYS A 15 -15.79 4.89 16.79
N ASP A 16 -15.39 3.69 17.19
CA ASP A 16 -14.38 3.50 18.22
C ASP A 16 -13.02 4.01 17.72
N ALA A 17 -12.38 4.86 18.53
CA ALA A 17 -11.13 5.50 18.13
C ALA A 17 -9.99 4.48 17.98
N LEU A 18 -9.90 3.49 18.87
CA LEU A 18 -8.83 2.48 18.82
C LEU A 18 -8.99 1.58 17.60
N LEU A 19 -10.22 1.14 17.29
CA LEU A 19 -10.48 0.36 16.09
C LEU A 19 -10.22 1.15 14.81
N ARG A 20 -10.52 2.44 14.79
CA ARG A 20 -10.24 3.31 13.65
C ARG A 20 -8.73 3.47 13.43
N GLU A 21 -7.96 3.71 14.50
CA GLU A 21 -6.50 3.80 14.41
C GLU A 21 -5.89 2.46 13.99
N ARG A 22 -6.43 1.34 14.45
CA ARG A 22 -6.01 0.00 13.99
C ARG A 22 -6.24 -0.18 12.49
N VAL A 23 -7.43 0.14 12.00
CA VAL A 23 -7.72 0.03 10.56
C VAL A 23 -6.76 0.90 9.74
N LYS A 24 -6.48 2.13 10.18
CA LYS A 24 -5.59 3.05 9.46
C LYS A 24 -4.12 2.64 9.59
N ASN A 25 -3.58 2.70 10.80
CA ASN A 25 -2.14 2.71 11.07
C ASN A 25 -1.53 1.30 11.15
N GLU A 26 -2.35 0.26 11.36
CA GLU A 26 -1.89 -1.14 11.30
C GLU A 26 -2.25 -1.76 9.95
N ILE A 27 -3.54 -1.81 9.61
CA ILE A 27 -3.99 -2.59 8.44
C ILE A 27 -3.67 -1.87 7.13
N ILE A 28 -4.19 -0.66 6.92
CA ILE A 28 -4.04 0.05 5.66
C ILE A 28 -2.57 0.39 5.40
N GLU A 29 -1.85 0.91 6.40
CA GLU A 29 -0.41 1.22 6.27
C GLU A 29 0.42 -0.01 5.89
N ALA A 30 0.19 -1.18 6.51
CA ALA A 30 0.89 -2.41 6.11
C ALA A 30 0.64 -2.77 4.64
N TYR A 31 -0.60 -2.67 4.16
CA TYR A 31 -0.91 -2.94 2.75
C TYR A 31 -0.28 -1.92 1.80
N LEU A 32 -0.16 -0.65 2.20
CA LEU A 32 0.52 0.39 1.41
C LEU A 32 2.03 0.21 1.37
N ALA A 33 2.62 -0.32 2.44
CA ALA A 33 4.05 -0.61 2.55
C ALA A 33 4.47 -1.91 1.84
N ASP A 34 3.53 -2.78 1.46
CA ASP A 34 3.84 -4.05 0.77
C ASP A 34 4.61 -3.80 -0.52
N ASN A 35 5.84 -4.33 -0.57
CA ASN A 35 6.73 -4.17 -1.70
C ASN A 35 7.03 -5.49 -2.41
N LEU A 36 6.47 -6.60 -1.93
CA LEU A 36 6.74 -7.94 -2.42
C LEU A 36 5.56 -8.52 -3.20
N LYS A 37 4.36 -8.45 -2.63
CA LYS A 37 3.12 -9.03 -3.16
C LYS A 37 2.21 -7.99 -3.79
N ALA A 38 2.33 -6.71 -3.45
CA ALA A 38 1.55 -5.64 -4.07
C ALA A 38 1.65 -5.64 -5.61
N ARG A 39 0.53 -5.32 -6.26
CA ARG A 39 0.41 -5.22 -7.71
C ARG A 39 -0.18 -3.88 -8.12
N VAL A 40 0.34 -3.30 -9.18
CA VAL A 40 -0.10 -2.03 -9.75
C VAL A 40 -0.88 -2.33 -11.03
N LEU A 41 -2.15 -1.93 -11.05
CA LEU A 41 -2.99 -1.97 -12.25
C LEU A 41 -2.43 -1.02 -13.31
N GLN A 42 -2.16 -1.55 -14.49
CA GLN A 42 -1.72 -0.80 -15.66
C GLN A 42 -2.92 -0.32 -16.49
N LYS A 43 -2.68 0.64 -17.38
CA LYS A 43 -3.71 1.21 -18.27
C LYS A 43 -4.35 0.17 -19.20
N ASP A 44 -3.62 -0.89 -19.53
CA ASP A 44 -4.06 -2.00 -20.38
C ASP A 44 -4.84 -3.09 -19.61
N GLY A 45 -5.08 -2.89 -18.30
CA GLY A 45 -5.76 -3.86 -17.44
C GLY A 45 -4.84 -4.95 -16.86
N SER A 46 -3.58 -5.01 -17.28
CA SER A 46 -2.60 -5.94 -16.71
C SER A 46 -2.17 -5.51 -15.31
N TYR A 47 -1.73 -6.47 -14.51
CA TYR A 47 -1.19 -6.21 -13.18
C TYR A 47 0.29 -6.62 -13.13
N ILE A 48 1.14 -5.66 -12.77
CA ILE A 48 2.58 -5.91 -12.53
C ILE A 48 2.89 -5.76 -11.05
N ARG A 49 3.98 -6.35 -10.56
CA ARG A 49 4.41 -6.16 -9.17
C ARG A 49 4.85 -4.71 -8.92
N ALA A 50 4.65 -4.22 -7.70
CA ALA A 50 5.06 -2.86 -7.31
C ALA A 50 6.56 -2.60 -7.56
N TRP A 51 7.44 -3.57 -7.26
CA TRP A 51 8.87 -3.46 -7.54
C TRP A 51 9.20 -3.39 -9.04
N GLN A 52 8.40 -4.01 -9.91
CA GLN A 52 8.55 -3.89 -11.38
C GLN A 52 8.15 -2.49 -11.84
N ALA A 53 7.05 -1.94 -11.29
CA ALA A 53 6.63 -0.57 -11.56
C ALA A 53 7.70 0.47 -11.12
N GLN A 54 8.51 0.13 -10.12
CA GLN A 54 9.67 0.91 -9.67
C GLN A 54 10.94 0.68 -10.52
N GLY A 55 10.88 -0.12 -11.59
CA GLY A 55 12.01 -0.39 -12.47
C GLY A 55 13.01 -1.43 -11.95
N LYS A 56 12.70 -2.15 -10.86
CA LYS A 56 13.57 -3.20 -10.34
C LYS A 56 13.44 -4.47 -11.19
N ARG A 57 14.58 -5.10 -11.50
CA ARG A 57 14.62 -6.36 -12.27
C ARG A 57 14.32 -7.61 -11.43
N LYS A 58 14.52 -7.53 -10.12
CA LYS A 58 14.32 -8.62 -9.17
C LYS A 58 13.46 -8.14 -7.99
N PRO A 59 12.68 -9.04 -7.35
CA PRO A 59 11.95 -8.69 -6.14
C PRO A 59 12.91 -8.29 -5.02
N PRO A 60 12.45 -7.47 -4.05
CA PRO A 60 13.21 -7.24 -2.82
C PRO A 60 13.39 -8.55 -2.05
N THR A 61 14.49 -8.67 -1.33
CA THR A 61 14.86 -9.87 -0.55
C THR A 61 15.40 -9.47 0.83
N GLY A 62 15.43 -10.42 1.76
CA GLY A 62 15.94 -10.21 3.12
C GLY A 62 15.17 -9.11 3.84
N THR A 63 15.88 -8.27 4.59
CA THR A 63 15.31 -7.18 5.39
C THR A 63 14.65 -6.07 4.58
N ALA A 64 14.91 -6.00 3.27
CA ALA A 64 14.28 -5.03 2.38
C ALA A 64 12.91 -5.51 1.84
N ALA A 65 12.59 -6.80 1.97
CA ALA A 65 11.31 -7.36 1.55
C ALA A 65 10.26 -7.18 2.64
N PHE A 66 9.09 -6.69 2.26
CA PHE A 66 7.95 -6.53 3.15
C PHE A 66 6.70 -7.12 2.50
N ASN A 67 6.09 -8.08 3.20
CA ASN A 67 4.85 -8.76 2.83
C ASN A 67 3.81 -8.48 3.91
N ALA A 68 2.75 -7.76 3.57
CA ALA A 68 1.74 -7.30 4.53
C ALA A 68 1.05 -8.46 5.26
N GLN A 69 0.80 -9.58 4.57
CA GLN A 69 0.09 -10.71 5.16
C GLN A 69 0.93 -11.44 6.19
N GLU A 70 2.21 -11.69 5.89
CA GLU A 70 3.14 -12.31 6.84
C GLU A 70 3.34 -11.41 8.07
N PHE A 71 3.47 -10.09 7.85
CA PHE A 71 3.55 -9.10 8.92
C PHE A 71 2.29 -9.11 9.81
N LEU A 72 1.08 -8.99 9.24
CA LEU A 72 -0.16 -8.93 10.01
C LEU A 72 -0.45 -10.24 10.78
N ILE A 73 -0.06 -11.39 10.23
CA ILE A 73 -0.10 -12.67 10.96
C ILE A 73 0.83 -12.60 12.18
N ALA A 74 2.08 -12.16 12.00
CA ALA A 74 3.03 -12.06 13.10
C ALA A 74 2.61 -11.03 14.17
N VAL A 75 1.98 -9.91 13.79
CA VAL A 75 1.37 -8.95 14.73
C VAL A 75 0.26 -9.60 15.54
N ALA A 76 -0.64 -10.34 14.88
CA ALA A 76 -1.73 -11.06 15.56
C ALA A 76 -1.22 -12.15 16.52
N GLU A 77 -0.07 -12.75 16.22
CA GLU A 77 0.62 -13.70 17.09
C GLU A 77 1.48 -13.02 18.18
N GLY A 78 1.55 -11.69 18.21
CA GLY A 78 2.38 -10.93 19.16
C GLY A 78 3.89 -11.04 18.92
N LYS A 79 4.30 -11.49 17.73
CA LYS A 79 5.70 -11.71 17.34
C LYS A 79 6.35 -10.47 16.72
N GLN A 80 5.55 -9.51 16.26
CA GLN A 80 6.03 -8.28 15.63
C GLN A 80 5.30 -7.04 16.18
N PRO A 81 6.02 -5.93 16.41
CA PRO A 81 5.44 -4.66 16.79
C PRO A 81 4.99 -3.85 15.54
N LEU A 82 4.12 -2.85 15.72
CA LEU A 82 3.61 -2.02 14.62
C LEU A 82 4.70 -1.15 13.97
N GLU A 83 5.73 -0.80 14.73
CA GLU A 83 6.89 -0.01 14.30
C GLU A 83 7.73 -0.74 13.23
N ALA A 84 7.49 -2.04 13.00
CA ALA A 84 8.13 -2.79 11.94
C ALA A 84 7.52 -2.54 10.54
N ILE A 85 6.41 -1.80 10.44
CA ILE A 85 5.90 -1.32 9.14
C ILE A 85 6.93 -0.36 8.54
N PRO A 86 7.42 -0.60 7.31
CA PRO A 86 8.35 0.30 6.65
C PRO A 86 7.74 1.69 6.48
N PRO A 87 8.50 2.77 6.75
CA PRO A 87 7.99 4.13 6.55
C PRO A 87 7.67 4.37 5.07
N GLU A 88 6.66 5.21 4.80
CA GLU A 88 6.34 5.62 3.44
C GLU A 88 7.59 6.18 2.74
N PRO A 89 7.88 5.76 1.49
CA PRO A 89 8.95 6.37 0.73
C PRO A 89 8.62 7.85 0.47
N PRO A 90 9.63 8.75 0.47
CA PRO A 90 9.39 10.16 0.24
C PRO A 90 8.70 10.37 -1.11
N LYS A 91 7.56 11.07 -1.10
CA LYS A 91 6.83 11.42 -2.32
C LYS A 91 7.77 12.20 -3.24
N ARG A 92 8.08 11.65 -4.41
CA ARG A 92 8.84 12.37 -5.44
C ARG A 92 8.01 13.54 -5.92
N VAL A 93 8.32 14.74 -5.44
CA VAL A 93 7.75 15.99 -5.94
C VAL A 93 8.18 16.10 -7.41
N ARG A 94 7.22 15.92 -8.33
CA ARG A 94 7.46 16.19 -9.75
C ARG A 94 7.71 17.69 -9.88
N ARG A 95 8.95 18.10 -10.18
CA ARG A 95 9.22 19.48 -10.59
C ARG A 95 8.42 19.75 -11.88
N PRO A 96 7.58 20.79 -11.95
CA PRO A 96 6.89 21.11 -13.19
C PRO A 96 7.92 21.49 -14.26
N ALA A 97 7.78 20.93 -15.46
CA ALA A 97 8.68 21.11 -16.61
C ALA A 97 8.56 22.50 -17.28
N LEU A 98 8.09 23.51 -16.55
CA LEU A 98 7.88 24.87 -17.01
C LEU A 98 8.94 25.76 -16.35
N LEU A 99 10.17 25.71 -16.83
CA LEU A 99 11.20 26.75 -16.56
C LEU A 99 12.39 26.71 -17.55
N GLU A 100 12.41 25.82 -18.55
CA GLU A 100 13.47 25.77 -19.59
C GLU A 100 12.93 26.14 -20.99
N ARG A 101 12.10 27.18 -21.09
CA ARG A 101 11.71 27.77 -22.40
C ARG A 101 12.07 29.25 -22.57
N GLU A 102 12.88 29.80 -21.68
CA GLU A 102 13.42 31.15 -21.84
C GLU A 102 14.92 31.13 -21.56
N ARG A 103 15.70 30.85 -22.61
CA ARG A 103 17.07 31.32 -22.83
C ARG A 103 17.49 31.00 -24.26
#